data_AF-A0A7I7XQQ8-F1
#
_entry.id   AF-A0A7I7XQQ8-F1
#
_cell.length_a   1.000
_cell.length_b   1.000
_cell.length_c   1.000
_cell.angle_alpha   90.00
_cell.angle_beta   90.00
_cell.angle_gamma   90.00
#
_symmetry.space_group_name_H-M   'P 1'
#
loop_
_entity.id
_entity.type
_entity.pdbx_description
1 polymer ?
#
loop_
_entity_poly.entity_id
_entity_poly.type
_entity_poly.pdbx_seq_one_letter_code
_entity_poly.pdbx_strand_id
1 'polypeptide(L)'
;MTTYATSALQQAPSTGGPPATPPRNVGGPPTRQAPRPRHAGIIAAATAFVVAAGAAVATATALASPVTPAQHTVNVVPPPPARYGDMEIAAAKQSACSAWDRSSRTIASVGKDRAALGENTGGSSNDTEEARAAEKRTVVSQIQFLRNEIAPATPPRIQSLIDDWIALQIDSMHSAVVRDWPASNAATDKGNDLVDVIVPACGLR
;
A
#
# COMPACT_ATOMS: atom_id res chain seq x y z
N MET A 1 -26.97 18.30 31.54
CA MET A 1 -26.44 19.67 31.79
C MET A 1 -24.95 19.57 31.58
N THR A 2 -24.36 20.05 30.49
CA THR A 2 -24.34 21.45 30.05
C THR A 2 -24.30 21.53 28.51
N THR A 3 -25.19 22.34 27.96
CA THR A 3 -25.21 22.87 26.60
C THR A 3 -24.20 24.02 26.48
N TYR A 4 -23.53 24.18 25.33
CA TYR A 4 -23.40 25.47 24.63
C TYR A 4 -23.17 25.21 23.13
N ALA A 5 -24.15 25.66 22.35
CA ALA A 5 -24.06 25.88 20.92
C ALA A 5 -23.55 27.31 20.68
N THR A 6 -22.72 27.52 19.66
CA THR A 6 -22.44 28.85 19.13
C THR A 6 -22.57 28.81 17.62
N SER A 7 -23.70 29.32 17.13
CA SER A 7 -23.97 29.63 15.74
C SER A 7 -23.25 30.93 15.37
N ALA A 8 -22.41 30.90 14.32
CA ALA A 8 -21.91 32.11 13.69
C ALA A 8 -22.73 32.37 12.41
N LEU A 9 -23.31 33.55 12.36
CA LEU A 9 -24.16 34.07 11.30
C LEU A 9 -23.39 34.23 9.98
N GLN A 10 -23.99 33.72 8.91
CA GLN A 10 -23.67 34.08 7.52
C GLN A 10 -23.89 35.57 7.29
N GLN A 11 -22.82 36.29 6.94
CA GLN A 11 -22.90 37.59 6.28
C GLN A 11 -22.78 37.39 4.77
N ALA A 12 -23.82 37.79 4.05
CA ALA A 12 -23.84 37.84 2.59
C ALA A 12 -22.92 38.97 2.08
N PRO A 13 -22.15 38.77 0.99
CA PRO A 13 -21.44 39.86 0.35
C PRO A 13 -22.38 40.72 -0.51
N SER A 14 -22.30 42.02 -0.28
CA SER A 14 -22.96 43.09 -1.03
C SER A 14 -22.56 43.11 -2.51
N THR A 15 -23.56 43.13 -3.39
CA THR A 15 -23.45 43.52 -4.80
C THR A 15 -23.25 45.02 -4.96
N GLY A 16 -22.29 45.45 -5.78
CA GLY A 16 -22.32 46.76 -6.46
C GLY A 16 -21.13 47.69 -6.21
N GLY A 17 -20.14 47.67 -7.12
CA GLY A 17 -19.11 48.70 -7.26
C GLY A 17 -18.31 48.51 -8.56
N PRO A 18 -17.94 49.58 -9.30
CA PRO A 18 -17.26 49.48 -10.59
C PRO A 18 -15.81 48.98 -10.45
N PRO A 19 -15.24 48.35 -11.51
CA PRO A 19 -13.91 47.76 -11.43
C PRO A 19 -12.80 48.82 -11.29
N ALA A 20 -11.88 48.58 -10.35
CA ALA A 20 -10.67 49.38 -10.16
C ALA A 20 -9.67 49.17 -11.32
N THR A 21 -9.00 50.24 -11.73
CA THR A 21 -7.93 50.21 -12.74
C THR A 21 -6.67 49.52 -12.21
N PRO A 22 -5.94 48.75 -13.04
CA PRO A 22 -4.71 48.09 -12.64
C PRO A 22 -3.55 49.10 -12.41
N PRO A 23 -2.64 48.83 -11.46
CA PRO A 23 -1.46 49.66 -11.22
C PRO A 23 -0.43 49.55 -12.36
N ARG A 24 0.13 50.70 -12.78
CA ARG A 24 1.29 50.79 -13.67
C ARG A 24 2.55 50.36 -12.91
N ASN A 25 3.10 49.20 -13.23
CA ASN A 25 4.45 48.82 -12.81
C ASN A 25 5.50 49.59 -13.62
N VAL A 26 6.20 50.51 -12.96
CA VAL A 26 7.40 51.19 -13.47
C VAL A 26 8.59 50.55 -12.76
N GLY A 27 9.31 49.64 -13.44
CA GLY A 27 10.47 48.97 -12.85
C GLY A 27 10.92 47.72 -13.62
N GLY A 28 11.64 47.90 -14.73
CA GLY A 28 12.39 46.81 -15.36
C GLY A 28 13.68 46.49 -14.58
N PRO A 29 14.23 45.27 -14.71
CA PRO A 29 15.47 44.87 -14.02
C PRO A 29 16.69 45.63 -14.55
N PRO A 30 17.72 45.91 -13.72
CA PRO A 30 18.93 46.59 -14.16
C PRO A 30 19.72 45.71 -15.15
N THR A 31 20.06 46.27 -16.30
CA THR A 31 20.96 45.68 -17.29
C THR A 31 22.39 45.69 -16.75
N ARG A 32 22.91 44.53 -16.34
CA ARG A 32 24.35 44.34 -16.09
C ARG A 32 25.08 44.33 -17.44
N GLN A 33 25.87 45.35 -17.73
CA GLN A 33 26.85 45.31 -18.81
C GLN A 33 27.98 44.35 -18.44
N ALA A 34 28.23 43.33 -19.26
CA ALA A 34 29.35 42.41 -19.09
C ALA A 34 30.67 43.08 -19.55
N PRO A 35 31.77 43.01 -18.79
CA PRO A 35 33.07 43.49 -19.24
C PRO A 35 33.63 42.61 -20.38
N ARG A 36 34.21 43.23 -21.40
CA ARG A 36 34.92 42.53 -22.50
C ARG A 36 36.09 41.69 -21.94
N PRO A 37 36.28 40.44 -22.39
CA PRO A 37 37.38 39.60 -21.91
C PRO A 37 38.72 40.04 -22.53
N ARG A 38 39.75 40.18 -21.67
CA ARG A 38 41.15 40.35 -22.08
C ARG A 38 41.78 38.97 -22.35
N HIS A 39 42.70 38.91 -23.32
CA HIS A 39 43.35 37.70 -23.85
C HIS A 39 44.00 36.74 -22.83
N ALA A 40 44.21 37.16 -21.58
CA ALA A 40 44.72 36.30 -20.51
C ALA A 40 43.74 35.19 -20.08
N GLY A 41 42.42 35.38 -20.27
CA GLY A 41 41.41 34.38 -19.87
C GLY A 41 41.35 33.13 -20.75
N ILE A 42 41.83 33.22 -21.99
CA ILE A 42 41.79 32.11 -22.95
C ILE A 42 42.86 31.06 -22.64
N ILE A 43 44.03 31.50 -22.16
CA ILE A 43 45.15 30.58 -21.83
C ILE A 43 44.85 29.78 -20.56
N ALA A 44 44.20 30.40 -19.56
CA ALA A 44 43.81 29.71 -18.33
C ALA A 44 42.71 28.66 -18.54
N ALA A 45 41.81 28.86 -19.51
CA ALA A 45 40.76 27.90 -19.82
C ALA A 45 41.31 26.64 -20.53
N ALA A 46 42.34 26.79 -21.37
CA ALA A 46 42.95 25.67 -22.09
C ALA A 46 43.71 24.71 -21.15
N THR A 47 44.43 25.23 -20.15
CA THR A 47 45.15 24.40 -19.18
C THR A 47 44.21 23.65 -18.23
N ALA A 48 43.10 24.27 -17.83
CA ALA A 48 42.08 23.61 -17.01
C ALA A 48 41.42 22.43 -17.74
N PHE A 49 41.18 22.54 -19.06
CA PHE A 49 40.60 21.46 -19.85
C PHE A 49 41.53 20.23 -19.97
N VAL A 50 42.84 20.44 -20.10
CA VAL A 50 43.82 19.34 -20.20
C VAL A 50 43.97 18.58 -18.87
N VAL A 51 43.97 19.29 -17.74
CA VAL A 51 44.02 18.66 -16.41
C VAL A 51 42.72 17.89 -16.10
N ALA A 52 41.56 18.45 -16.47
CA ALA A 52 40.27 17.75 -16.30
C ALA A 52 40.16 16.50 -17.18
N ALA A 53 40.65 16.54 -18.42
CA ALA A 53 40.68 15.38 -19.32
C ALA A 53 41.63 14.28 -18.81
N GLY A 54 42.80 14.64 -18.28
CA GLY A 54 43.73 13.67 -17.69
C GLY A 54 43.16 12.94 -16.47
N ALA A 55 42.44 13.66 -15.59
CA ALA A 55 41.79 13.07 -14.42
C ALA A 55 40.64 12.10 -14.79
N ALA A 56 39.90 12.39 -15.86
CA ALA A 56 38.84 11.52 -16.36
C ALA A 56 39.36 10.19 -16.92
N VAL A 57 40.54 10.19 -17.56
CA VAL A 57 41.15 8.97 -18.12
C VAL A 57 41.74 8.07 -17.02
N ALA A 58 42.37 8.67 -15.99
CA ALA A 58 42.93 7.91 -14.87
C ALA A 58 41.85 7.27 -13.97
N THR A 59 40.69 7.92 -13.84
CA THR A 59 39.54 7.33 -13.12
C THR A 59 38.87 6.23 -13.95
N ALA A 60 38.79 6.37 -15.27
CA ALA A 60 38.21 5.34 -16.15
C ALA A 60 38.99 4.01 -16.11
N THR A 61 40.33 4.03 -16.04
CA THR A 61 41.15 2.80 -15.97
C THR A 61 41.06 2.11 -14.60
N ALA A 62 40.87 2.88 -13.53
CA ALA A 62 40.61 2.33 -12.19
C ALA A 62 39.21 1.68 -12.09
N LEU A 63 38.20 2.18 -12.81
CA LEU A 63 36.89 1.53 -12.90
C LEU A 63 36.87 0.29 -13.81
N ALA A 64 37.77 0.23 -14.80
CA ALA A 64 37.86 -0.88 -15.75
C ALA A 64 38.51 -2.15 -15.18
N SER A 65 39.08 -2.07 -13.98
CA SER A 65 39.67 -3.22 -13.28
C SER A 65 38.72 -3.66 -12.16
N PRO A 66 37.71 -4.50 -12.45
CA PRO A 66 36.88 -5.07 -11.40
C PRO A 66 37.79 -5.89 -10.49
N VAL A 67 37.97 -5.42 -9.26
CA VAL A 67 38.45 -6.27 -8.17
C VAL A 67 37.40 -7.34 -8.01
N THR A 68 37.65 -8.54 -8.54
CA THR A 68 36.77 -9.69 -8.32
C THR A 68 36.66 -9.86 -6.80
N PRO A 69 35.48 -9.61 -6.20
CA PRO A 69 35.33 -9.81 -4.77
C PRO A 69 35.69 -11.26 -4.48
N ALA A 70 36.47 -11.52 -3.43
CA ALA A 70 36.70 -12.88 -2.97
C ALA A 70 35.33 -13.56 -2.81
N GLN A 71 35.04 -14.54 -3.66
CA GLN A 71 33.77 -15.26 -3.61
C GLN A 71 33.84 -16.21 -2.42
N HIS A 72 33.28 -15.76 -1.29
CA HIS A 72 33.00 -16.64 -0.18
C HIS A 72 31.79 -17.49 -0.54
N THR A 73 32.04 -18.74 -0.92
CA THR A 73 30.99 -19.75 -1.06
C THR A 73 30.51 -20.11 0.34
N VAL A 74 29.49 -19.41 0.81
CA VAL A 74 28.77 -19.82 2.03
C VAL A 74 27.95 -21.05 1.64
N ASN A 75 28.37 -22.21 2.11
CA ASN A 75 27.55 -23.42 2.02
C ASN A 75 26.38 -23.26 2.99
N VAL A 76 25.27 -22.70 2.51
CA VAL A 76 24.03 -22.61 3.29
C VAL A 76 23.43 -24.00 3.33
N VAL A 77 23.76 -24.76 4.38
CA VAL A 77 23.06 -26.00 4.70
C VAL A 77 21.72 -25.61 5.32
N PRO A 78 20.58 -25.98 4.71
CA PRO A 78 19.27 -25.72 5.31
C PRO A 78 19.21 -26.40 6.68
N PRO A 79 18.67 -25.75 7.72
CA PRO A 79 18.43 -26.43 8.98
C PRO A 79 17.49 -27.61 8.73
N PRO A 80 17.62 -28.72 9.50
CA PRO A 80 16.70 -29.83 9.40
C PRO A 80 15.26 -29.33 9.62
N PRO A 81 14.27 -29.92 8.92
CA PRO A 81 12.88 -29.53 9.09
C PRO A 81 12.49 -29.60 10.56
N ALA A 82 11.82 -28.55 11.05
CA ALA A 82 11.23 -28.58 12.39
C ALA A 82 10.27 -29.77 12.49
N ARG A 83 10.42 -30.56 13.56
CA ARG A 83 9.52 -31.66 13.88
C ARG A 83 8.64 -31.21 15.03
N TYR A 84 7.34 -31.16 14.78
CA TYR A 84 6.34 -30.82 15.78
C TYR A 84 5.71 -32.10 16.32
N GLY A 85 5.44 -32.13 17.62
CA GLY A 85 4.67 -33.22 18.23
C GLY A 85 3.18 -33.11 17.92
N ASP A 86 2.44 -34.22 18.08
CA ASP A 86 1.00 -34.28 17.80
C ASP A 86 0.20 -33.22 18.57
N MET A 87 0.58 -32.94 19.82
CA MET A 87 -0.06 -31.90 20.63
C MET A 87 0.16 -30.49 20.07
N GLU A 88 1.37 -30.19 19.57
CA GLU A 88 1.69 -28.90 18.98
C GLU A 88 0.92 -28.70 17.66
N ILE A 89 0.84 -29.76 16.84
CA ILE A 89 0.08 -29.75 15.59
C ILE A 89 -1.42 -29.55 15.88
N ALA A 90 -1.96 -30.25 16.88
CA ALA A 90 -3.37 -30.10 17.28
C ALA A 90 -3.68 -28.69 17.79
N ALA A 91 -2.81 -28.13 18.63
CA ALA A 91 -2.95 -26.77 19.13
C ALA A 91 -2.86 -25.72 18.01
N ALA A 92 -1.89 -25.88 17.09
CA ALA A 92 -1.75 -25.00 15.93
C ALA A 92 -2.96 -25.06 15.00
N LYS A 93 -3.49 -26.27 14.73
CA LYS A 93 -4.74 -26.45 13.99
C LYS A 93 -5.89 -25.69 14.65
N GLN A 94 -6.08 -25.88 15.96
CA GLN A 94 -7.16 -25.23 16.70
C GLN A 94 -7.04 -23.71 16.66
N SER A 95 -5.83 -23.18 16.83
CA SER A 95 -5.55 -21.74 16.77
C SER A 95 -5.87 -21.17 15.39
N ALA A 96 -5.31 -21.75 14.32
CA ALA A 96 -5.53 -21.29 12.95
C ALA A 96 -7.01 -21.33 12.56
N CYS A 97 -7.71 -22.41 12.90
CA CYS A 97 -9.13 -22.56 12.62
C CYS A 97 -10.01 -21.55 13.40
N SER A 98 -9.69 -21.31 14.68
CA SER A 98 -10.43 -20.33 15.49
C SER A 98 -10.18 -18.90 15.02
N ALA A 99 -8.94 -18.60 14.60
CA ALA A 99 -8.59 -17.31 14.01
C ALA A 99 -9.31 -17.10 12.68
N TRP A 100 -9.34 -18.12 11.81
CA TRP A 100 -10.08 -18.06 10.54
C TRP A 100 -11.57 -17.84 10.75
N ASP A 101 -12.23 -18.57 11.67
CA ASP A 101 -13.66 -18.41 11.96
C ASP A 101 -13.99 -16.98 12.44
N ARG A 102 -13.17 -16.44 13.33
CA ARG A 102 -13.32 -15.06 13.80
C ARG A 102 -13.16 -14.05 12.66
N SER A 103 -12.12 -14.21 11.85
CA SER A 103 -11.84 -13.32 10.72
C SER A 103 -12.94 -13.36 9.67
N SER A 104 -13.38 -14.57 9.28
CA SER A 104 -14.39 -14.76 8.24
C SER A 104 -15.73 -14.16 8.66
N ARG A 105 -16.16 -14.38 9.91
CA ARG A 105 -17.39 -13.78 10.47
C ARG A 105 -17.30 -12.27 10.59
N THR A 106 -16.15 -11.74 11.01
CA THR A 106 -15.95 -10.30 11.12
C THR A 106 -16.05 -9.63 9.75
N ILE A 107 -15.40 -10.21 8.73
CA ILE A 107 -15.48 -9.73 7.34
C ILE A 107 -16.91 -9.84 6.80
N ALA A 108 -17.60 -10.96 7.01
CA ALA A 108 -18.97 -11.14 6.59
C ALA A 108 -19.93 -10.13 7.25
N SER A 109 -19.71 -9.82 8.54
CA SER A 109 -20.52 -8.83 9.27
C SER A 109 -20.40 -7.43 8.66
N VAL A 110 -19.19 -6.94 8.43
CA VAL A 110 -19.01 -5.60 7.84
C VAL A 110 -19.48 -5.53 6.39
N GLY A 111 -19.37 -6.63 5.64
CA GLY A 111 -19.94 -6.73 4.29
C GLY A 111 -21.46 -6.65 4.29
N LYS A 112 -22.12 -7.32 5.26
CA LYS A 112 -23.57 -7.23 5.48
C LYS A 112 -24.00 -5.80 5.82
N ASP A 113 -23.29 -5.14 6.73
CA ASP A 113 -23.61 -3.76 7.14
C ASP A 113 -23.51 -2.79 5.95
N ARG A 114 -22.46 -2.92 5.12
CA ARG A 114 -22.34 -2.16 3.87
C ARG A 114 -23.48 -2.44 2.90
N ALA A 115 -23.83 -3.71 2.70
CA ALA A 115 -24.89 -4.10 1.77
C ALA A 115 -26.24 -3.47 2.18
N ALA A 116 -26.58 -3.55 3.47
CA ALA A 116 -27.80 -2.96 4.01
C ALA A 116 -27.86 -1.43 3.81
N LEU A 117 -26.74 -0.72 3.93
CA LEU A 117 -26.69 0.72 3.64
C LEU A 117 -26.90 1.02 2.15
N GLY A 118 -26.26 0.25 1.27
CA GLY A 118 -26.40 0.40 -0.18
C GLY A 118 -27.84 0.24 -0.67
N GLU A 119 -28.59 -0.69 -0.07
CA GLU A 119 -30.02 -0.89 -0.34
C GLU A 119 -30.88 0.30 0.11
N ASN A 120 -30.55 0.89 1.26
CA ASN A 120 -31.37 1.95 1.87
C ASN A 120 -31.10 3.36 1.34
N THR A 121 -29.84 3.68 0.99
CA THR A 121 -29.45 5.07 0.66
C THR A 121 -29.13 5.30 -0.82
N GLY A 122 -29.15 4.24 -1.64
CA GLY A 122 -28.53 4.25 -2.96
C GLY A 122 -27.01 4.21 -2.82
N GLY A 123 -26.32 3.45 -3.68
CA GLY A 123 -24.92 3.05 -3.50
C GLY A 123 -23.85 4.15 -3.53
N SER A 124 -24.24 5.43 -3.41
CA SER A 124 -23.42 6.63 -3.56
C SER A 124 -23.63 7.67 -2.46
N SER A 125 -24.29 7.31 -1.36
CA SER A 125 -24.34 8.15 -0.16
C SER A 125 -22.98 8.21 0.57
N ASN A 126 -22.73 9.26 1.33
CA ASN A 126 -21.53 9.35 2.19
C ASN A 126 -21.45 8.14 3.15
N ASP A 127 -22.58 7.71 3.70
CA ASP A 127 -22.65 6.56 4.61
C ASP A 127 -22.27 5.25 3.89
N THR A 128 -22.66 5.08 2.62
CA THR A 128 -22.26 3.91 1.81
C THR A 128 -20.77 3.93 1.50
N GLU A 129 -20.21 5.10 1.18
CA GLU A 129 -18.77 5.24 0.94
C GLU A 129 -17.94 5.01 2.21
N GLU A 130 -18.39 5.51 3.35
CA GLU A 130 -17.74 5.27 4.65
C GLU A 130 -17.80 3.79 5.04
N ALA A 131 -18.95 3.13 4.87
CA ALA A 131 -19.11 1.70 5.11
C ALA A 131 -18.20 0.86 4.20
N ARG A 132 -18.07 1.23 2.92
CA ARG A 132 -17.12 0.59 2.00
C ARG A 132 -15.67 0.79 2.43
N ALA A 133 -15.32 1.96 2.93
CA ALA A 133 -13.97 2.19 3.47
C ALA A 133 -13.72 1.37 4.74
N ALA A 134 -14.71 1.27 5.64
CA ALA A 134 -14.63 0.46 6.85
C ALA A 134 -14.50 -1.04 6.56
N GLU A 135 -15.28 -1.57 5.61
CA GLU A 135 -15.18 -2.95 5.13
C GLU A 135 -13.75 -3.24 4.63
N LYS A 136 -13.21 -2.41 3.74
CA LYS A 136 -11.83 -2.60 3.21
C LYS A 136 -10.77 -2.61 4.31
N ARG A 137 -10.84 -1.68 5.26
CA ARG A 137 -9.90 -1.64 6.40
C ARG A 137 -10.00 -2.91 7.25
N THR A 138 -11.22 -3.39 7.46
CA THR A 138 -11.49 -4.61 8.23
C THR A 138 -10.96 -5.84 7.51
N VAL A 139 -11.20 -5.99 6.20
CA VAL A 139 -10.67 -7.13 5.44
C VAL A 139 -9.15 -7.17 5.51
N VAL A 140 -8.48 -6.03 5.30
CA VAL A 140 -7.02 -5.95 5.39
C VAL A 140 -6.52 -6.30 6.81
N SER A 141 -7.14 -5.76 7.86
CA SER A 141 -6.71 -6.03 9.24
C SER A 141 -6.94 -7.49 9.63
N GLN A 142 -8.05 -8.10 9.23
CA GLN A 142 -8.37 -9.50 9.52
C GLN A 142 -7.49 -10.47 8.74
N ILE A 143 -7.09 -10.14 7.50
CA ILE A 143 -6.08 -10.91 6.76
C ILE A 143 -4.73 -10.90 7.48
N GLN A 144 -4.29 -9.72 7.95
CA GLN A 144 -3.00 -9.63 8.67
C GLN A 144 -3.05 -10.33 10.02
N PHE A 145 -4.15 -10.20 10.76
CA PHE A 145 -4.40 -10.98 11.96
C PHE A 145 -4.30 -12.48 11.67
N LEU A 146 -4.99 -12.97 10.65
CA LEU A 146 -4.99 -14.40 10.31
C LEU A 146 -3.60 -14.91 9.94
N ARG A 147 -2.83 -14.16 9.14
CA ARG A 147 -1.44 -14.52 8.80
C ARG A 147 -0.54 -14.64 10.03
N ASN A 148 -0.76 -13.83 11.05
CA ASN A 148 0.01 -13.87 12.29
C ASN A 148 -0.39 -15.04 13.21
N GLU A 149 -1.63 -15.54 13.09
CA GLU A 149 -2.16 -16.63 13.93
C GLU A 149 -1.90 -18.03 13.35
N ILE A 150 -1.46 -18.14 12.09
CA ILE A 150 -1.07 -19.41 11.48
C ILE A 150 0.33 -19.79 12.00
N ALA A 151 0.34 -20.66 13.01
CA ALA A 151 1.58 -21.16 13.58
C ALA A 151 2.32 -22.11 12.60
N PRO A 152 3.66 -22.20 12.67
CA PRO A 152 4.45 -23.11 11.82
C PRO A 152 4.09 -24.60 11.91
N ALA A 153 3.46 -25.02 13.02
CA ALA A 153 2.98 -26.39 13.23
C ALA A 153 1.57 -26.66 12.65
N THR A 154 0.94 -25.66 12.01
CA THR A 154 -0.38 -25.80 11.39
C THR A 154 -0.33 -26.90 10.33
N PRO A 155 -1.28 -27.86 10.31
CA PRO A 155 -1.31 -28.88 9.27
C PRO A 155 -1.33 -28.25 7.87
N PRO A 156 -0.50 -28.72 6.91
CA PRO A 156 -0.37 -28.11 5.59
C PRO A 156 -1.70 -27.92 4.86
N ARG A 157 -2.63 -28.88 5.00
CA ARG A 157 -3.97 -28.79 4.41
C ARG A 157 -4.81 -27.63 4.99
N ILE A 158 -4.69 -27.34 6.28
CA ILE A 158 -5.43 -26.24 6.90
C ILE A 158 -4.83 -24.91 6.47
N GLN A 159 -3.50 -24.82 6.48
CA GLN A 159 -2.79 -23.65 6.01
C GLN A 159 -3.13 -23.33 4.56
N SER A 160 -3.08 -24.31 3.65
CA SER A 160 -3.37 -24.08 2.23
C SER A 160 -4.79 -23.57 2.00
N LEU A 161 -5.79 -24.14 2.68
CA LEU A 161 -7.17 -23.68 2.56
C LEU A 161 -7.34 -22.24 3.06
N ILE A 162 -6.70 -21.89 4.17
CA ILE A 162 -6.74 -20.52 4.70
C ILE A 162 -6.03 -19.54 3.76
N ASP A 163 -4.88 -19.92 3.21
CA ASP A 163 -4.13 -19.10 2.26
C ASP A 163 -4.90 -18.88 0.96
N ASP A 164 -5.55 -19.92 0.42
CA ASP A 164 -6.42 -19.83 -0.75
C ASP A 164 -7.61 -18.89 -0.49
N TRP A 165 -8.21 -18.97 0.71
CA TRP A 165 -9.29 -18.06 1.11
C TRP A 165 -8.81 -16.61 1.21
N ILE A 166 -7.64 -16.37 1.82
CA ILE A 166 -7.02 -15.04 1.87
C ILE A 166 -6.78 -14.49 0.47
N ALA A 167 -6.25 -15.30 -0.44
CA ALA A 167 -6.01 -14.90 -1.82
C ALA A 167 -7.30 -14.43 -2.51
N LEU A 168 -8.39 -15.18 -2.35
CA LEU A 168 -9.70 -14.82 -2.89
C LEU A 168 -10.28 -13.51 -2.31
N GLN A 169 -10.05 -13.24 -1.02
CA GLN A 169 -10.43 -11.94 -0.43
C GLN A 169 -9.63 -10.78 -1.04
N ILE A 170 -8.34 -10.98 -1.29
CA ILE A 170 -7.46 -9.98 -1.93
C ILE A 170 -7.89 -9.76 -3.38
N ASP A 171 -8.13 -10.83 -4.13
CA ASP A 171 -8.59 -10.78 -5.52
C ASP A 171 -9.93 -10.04 -5.62
N SER A 172 -10.89 -10.35 -4.75
CA SER A 172 -12.17 -9.66 -4.70
C SER A 172 -12.01 -8.15 -4.49
N MET A 173 -11.16 -7.73 -3.54
CA MET A 173 -10.87 -6.31 -3.30
C MET A 173 -10.13 -5.65 -4.46
N HIS A 174 -9.13 -6.33 -5.03
CA HIS A 174 -8.35 -5.82 -6.15
C HIS A 174 -9.23 -5.58 -7.37
N SER A 175 -10.02 -6.59 -7.76
CA SER A 175 -10.99 -6.51 -8.85
C SER A 175 -12.00 -5.37 -8.63
N ALA A 176 -12.49 -5.19 -7.39
CA ALA A 176 -13.36 -4.06 -7.06
C ALA A 176 -12.66 -2.69 -7.23
N VAL A 177 -11.37 -2.57 -6.91
CA VAL A 177 -10.59 -1.34 -7.10
C VAL A 177 -10.41 -1.02 -8.58
N VAL A 178 -10.14 -2.02 -9.42
CA VAL A 178 -10.02 -1.83 -10.88
C VAL A 178 -11.37 -1.82 -11.60
N ARG A 179 -12.49 -1.85 -10.86
CA ARG A 179 -13.87 -1.83 -11.36
C ARG A 179 -14.24 -3.04 -12.23
N ASP A 180 -13.55 -4.15 -12.04
CA ASP A 180 -13.90 -5.45 -12.61
C ASP A 180 -14.88 -6.19 -11.69
N TRP A 181 -16.15 -5.80 -11.76
CA TRP A 181 -17.19 -6.38 -10.92
C TRP A 181 -17.42 -7.88 -11.16
N PRO A 182 -17.41 -8.40 -12.41
CA PRO A 182 -17.49 -9.84 -12.65
C PRO A 182 -16.37 -10.64 -11.95
N ALA A 183 -15.12 -10.19 -12.04
CA ALA A 183 -14.02 -10.87 -11.36
C ALA A 183 -14.13 -10.78 -9.84
N SER A 184 -14.54 -9.62 -9.30
CA SER A 184 -14.76 -9.42 -7.86
C SER A 184 -15.83 -10.36 -7.30
N ASN A 185 -16.95 -10.48 -8.01
CA ASN A 185 -18.03 -11.40 -7.65
C ASN A 185 -17.57 -12.87 -7.74
N ALA A 186 -16.89 -13.26 -8.82
CA ALA A 186 -16.38 -14.61 -8.97
C ALA A 186 -15.36 -15.01 -7.89
N ALA A 187 -14.51 -14.09 -7.45
CA ALA A 187 -13.60 -14.32 -6.32
C ALA A 187 -14.36 -14.48 -5.01
N THR A 188 -15.41 -13.69 -4.80
CA THR A 188 -16.30 -13.79 -3.63
C THR A 188 -17.04 -15.13 -3.59
N ASP A 189 -17.60 -15.57 -4.71
CA ASP A 189 -18.31 -16.86 -4.83
C ASP A 189 -17.38 -18.03 -4.52
N LYS A 190 -16.18 -18.06 -5.13
CA LYS A 190 -15.16 -19.06 -4.80
C LYS A 190 -14.74 -19.01 -3.32
N GLY A 191 -14.66 -17.81 -2.76
CA GLY A 191 -14.36 -17.61 -1.34
C GLY A 191 -15.43 -18.23 -0.44
N ASN A 192 -16.70 -18.13 -0.83
CA ASN A 192 -17.83 -18.76 -0.16
C ASN A 192 -17.81 -20.28 -0.33
N ASP A 193 -17.54 -20.80 -1.53
CA ASP A 193 -17.40 -22.24 -1.76
C ASP A 193 -16.30 -22.85 -0.87
N LEU A 194 -15.23 -22.08 -0.61
CA LEU A 194 -14.13 -22.52 0.24
C LEU A 194 -14.50 -22.54 1.74
N VAL A 195 -15.49 -21.75 2.17
CA VAL A 195 -16.05 -21.85 3.54
C VAL A 195 -16.59 -23.26 3.78
N ASP A 196 -17.30 -23.83 2.80
CA ASP A 196 -17.87 -25.18 2.90
C ASP A 196 -16.80 -26.28 2.98
N VAL A 197 -15.55 -25.97 2.62
CA VAL A 197 -14.40 -26.88 2.75
C VAL A 197 -13.64 -26.64 4.06
N ILE A 198 -13.47 -25.38 4.46
CA ILE A 198 -12.71 -25.02 5.67
C ILE A 198 -13.48 -25.41 6.94
N VAL A 199 -14.78 -25.13 7.01
CA VAL A 199 -15.63 -25.45 8.17
C VAL A 199 -15.48 -26.93 8.59
N PRO A 200 -15.71 -27.92 7.71
CA PRO A 200 -15.53 -29.32 8.10
C PRO A 200 -14.07 -29.69 8.35
N ALA A 201 -13.10 -29.09 7.63
CA ALA A 201 -11.68 -29.33 7.88
C ALA A 201 -11.24 -28.88 9.29
N CYS A 202 -11.84 -27.79 9.76
CA CYS A 202 -11.63 -27.21 11.08
C CYS A 202 -12.54 -27.79 12.17
N GLY A 203 -13.52 -28.64 11.83
CA GLY A 203 -14.48 -29.18 12.80
C GLY A 203 -15.42 -28.12 13.39
N LEU A 204 -15.66 -27.04 12.64
CA LEU A 204 -16.55 -25.95 13.03
C LEU A 204 -18.02 -26.31 12.73
N ARG A 205 -18.96 -25.60 13.36
CA ARG A 205 -20.41 -25.75 13.19
C ARG A 205 -21.07 -24.42 12.85
#